data_AF-A0A6J1RF88-F1
#
_entry.id   AF-A0A6J1RF88-F1
#
_cell.length_a   1.000
_cell.length_b   1.000
_cell.length_c   1.000
_cell.angle_alpha   90.00
_cell.angle_beta   90.00
_cell.angle_gamma   90.00
#
_symmetry.space_group_name_H-M   'P 1'
#
loop_
_entity.id
_entity.type
_entity.pdbx_description
1 polymer ?
#
loop_
_entity_poly.entity_id
_entity_poly.type
_entity_poly.pdbx_seq_one_letter_code
_entity_poly.pdbx_strand_id
1 'polypeptide(L)'
;MWLDSERDFGEHVARVALRAKIIANNLSRLLPNLGEASDRVRCLYTAMIHSVLMYAAPVWWKKVGDSNLRRGRMEAAQRVIARSAARAYRTVAHVGATAVAGISPVHLIARAHSKVYDRVRAIREEQRQITPRARTALIK
;
A
#
# COMPACT_ATOMS: atom_id res chain seq x y z
N MET A 1 -12.29 -13.03 16.41
CA MET A 1 -12.20 -12.45 15.05
C MET A 1 -13.04 -11.17 15.06
N TRP A 2 -12.45 -10.03 15.41
CA TRP A 2 -13.19 -8.77 15.52
C TRP A 2 -13.26 -8.13 14.12
N LEU A 3 -14.35 -8.41 13.41
CA LEU A 3 -14.83 -7.51 12.36
C LEU A 3 -15.34 -6.28 13.09
N ASP A 4 -14.53 -5.23 13.08
CA ASP A 4 -14.91 -3.91 13.57
C ASP A 4 -16.14 -3.44 12.77
N SER A 5 -17.27 -3.35 13.45
CA SER A 5 -18.57 -2.94 12.92
C SER A 5 -18.59 -1.45 12.60
N GLU A 6 -17.70 -0.68 13.21
CA GLU A 6 -17.36 0.65 12.75
C GLU A 6 -16.23 0.51 11.72
N ARG A 7 -16.51 0.93 10.49
CA ARG A 7 -15.56 0.91 9.38
C ARG A 7 -14.36 1.84 9.61
N ASP A 8 -13.87 2.07 10.83
CA ASP A 8 -12.82 3.05 11.09
C ASP A 8 -11.44 2.64 10.59
N PHE A 9 -11.13 1.34 10.52
CA PHE A 9 -9.90 0.77 9.94
C PHE A 9 -8.58 1.45 10.36
N GLY A 10 -8.61 2.42 11.28
CA GLY A 10 -7.46 3.22 11.69
C GLY A 10 -6.47 2.37 12.45
N GLU A 11 -6.96 1.45 13.28
CA GLU A 11 -6.14 0.45 13.95
C GLU A 11 -5.50 -0.53 12.96
N HIS A 12 -6.27 -0.96 11.94
CA HIS A 12 -5.74 -1.81 10.87
C HIS A 12 -4.64 -1.10 10.08
N VAL A 13 -4.86 0.16 9.69
CA VAL A 13 -3.87 1.02 9.04
C VAL A 13 -2.62 1.17 9.90
N ALA A 14 -2.79 1.47 11.19
CA ALA A 14 -1.66 1.59 12.11
C ALA A 14 -0.87 0.28 12.23
N ARG A 15 -1.57 -0.86 12.29
CA ARG A 15 -0.97 -2.20 12.36
C ARG A 15 -0.22 -2.57 11.09
N VAL A 16 -0.79 -2.28 9.92
CA VAL A 16 -0.14 -2.52 8.61
C VAL A 16 1.08 -1.61 8.44
N ALA A 17 0.95 -0.32 8.75
CA ALA A 17 2.06 0.62 8.71
C ALA A 17 3.20 0.20 9.67
N LEU A 18 2.84 -0.28 10.88
CA LEU A 18 3.82 -0.80 11.84
C LEU A 18 4.51 -2.06 11.32
N ARG A 19 3.76 -3.03 10.78
CA ARG A 19 4.34 -4.24 10.18
C ARG A 19 5.27 -3.91 9.03
N ALA A 20 4.85 -3.05 8.11
CA ALA A 20 5.68 -2.58 6.99
C ALA A 20 6.96 -1.92 7.50
N LYS A 21 6.88 -1.10 8.55
CA LYS A 21 8.03 -0.46 9.18
C LYS A 21 9.00 -1.47 9.83
N ILE A 22 8.50 -2.47 10.55
CA ILE A 22 9.33 -3.52 11.17
C ILE A 22 10.07 -4.31 10.09
N ILE A 23 9.36 -4.75 9.05
CA ILE A 23 9.93 -5.47 7.92
C ILE A 23 11.01 -4.62 7.23
N ALA A 24 10.70 -3.36 6.95
CA ALA A 24 11.63 -2.44 6.30
C ALA A 24 12.89 -2.15 7.15
N ASN A 25 12.74 -2.03 8.47
CA ASN A 25 13.87 -1.84 9.39
C ASN A 25 14.76 -3.08 9.51
N ASN A 26 14.17 -4.28 9.55
CA ASN A 26 14.95 -5.51 9.57
C ASN A 26 15.70 -5.71 8.25
N LEU A 27 15.06 -5.38 7.12
CA LEU A 27 15.67 -5.45 5.80
C LEU A 27 16.73 -4.39 5.56
N SER A 28 16.57 -3.17 6.07
CA SER A 28 17.61 -2.14 5.96
C SER A 28 18.90 -2.50 6.71
N ARG A 29 18.82 -3.37 7.73
CA ARG A 29 19.99 -3.95 8.39
C ARG A 29 20.69 -5.01 7.53
N LEU A 30 19.96 -5.69 6.65
CA LEU A 30 20.50 -6.66 5.69
C LEU A 30 21.06 -5.99 4.43
N LEU A 31 20.59 -4.79 4.12
CA LEU A 31 20.94 -4.02 2.92
C LEU A 31 21.52 -2.67 3.34
N PRO A 32 22.72 -2.65 3.94
CA PRO A 32 23.35 -1.40 4.35
C PRO A 32 23.45 -0.43 3.16
N ASN A 33 23.34 0.87 3.44
CA ASN A 33 23.49 1.91 2.41
C ASN A 33 24.88 1.85 1.74
N LEU A 34 25.89 1.39 2.49
CA LEU A 34 27.26 1.13 2.04
C LEU A 34 27.45 -0.39 2.02
N GLY A 35 27.31 -1.00 0.83
CA GLY A 35 27.44 -2.44 0.64
C GLY A 35 26.84 -2.93 -0.69
N GLU A 36 27.43 -3.98 -1.23
CA GLU A 36 27.19 -4.56 -2.57
C GLU A 36 25.87 -5.35 -2.68
N ALA A 37 24.82 -4.93 -1.96
CA ALA A 37 23.49 -5.44 -2.28
C ALA A 37 23.09 -4.94 -3.68
N SER A 38 22.62 -5.84 -4.53
CA SER A 38 22.21 -5.47 -5.89
C SER A 38 20.94 -4.63 -5.90
N ASP A 39 20.79 -3.75 -6.89
CA ASP A 39 19.59 -2.93 -7.04
C ASP A 39 18.33 -3.77 -7.28
N ARG A 40 18.49 -4.96 -7.88
CA ARG A 40 17.39 -5.92 -8.09
C ARG A 40 16.83 -6.41 -6.76
N VAL A 41 17.68 -6.71 -5.79
CA VAL A 41 17.28 -7.16 -4.45
C VAL A 41 16.53 -6.03 -3.72
N ARG A 42 17.05 -4.79 -3.77
CA ARG A 42 16.36 -3.63 -3.20
C ARG A 42 15.01 -3.36 -3.87
N CYS A 43 14.94 -3.44 -5.20
CA CYS A 43 13.70 -3.29 -5.95
C CYS A 43 12.66 -4.32 -5.52
N LEU A 44 13.02 -5.59 -5.42
CA LEU A 44 12.13 -6.66 -4.96
C LEU A 44 11.58 -6.38 -3.56
N TYR A 45 12.44 -6.00 -2.62
CA TYR A 45 12.01 -5.69 -1.26
C TYR A 45 11.10 -4.46 -1.19
N THR A 46 11.44 -3.42 -1.96
CA THR A 46 10.60 -2.21 -2.02
C THR A 46 9.22 -2.54 -2.57
N ALA A 47 9.13 -3.34 -3.63
CA ALA A 47 7.88 -3.80 -4.20
C ALA A 47 7.06 -4.64 -3.20
N MET A 48 7.71 -5.55 -2.45
CA MET A 48 7.04 -6.36 -1.42
C MET A 48 6.43 -5.49 -0.31
N ILE A 49 7.22 -4.60 0.30
CA ILE A 49 6.75 -3.75 1.40
C ILE A 49 5.66 -2.80 0.89
N HIS A 50 5.82 -2.29 -0.33
CA HIS A 50 4.83 -1.43 -0.97
C HIS A 50 3.51 -2.18 -1.21
N SER A 51 3.58 -3.45 -1.62
CA SER A 51 2.39 -4.29 -1.80
C SER A 51 1.66 -4.53 -0.48
N VAL A 52 2.39 -4.78 0.61
CA VAL A 52 1.81 -4.90 1.97
C VAL A 52 1.13 -3.60 2.40
N LEU A 53 1.74 -2.45 2.12
CA LEU A 53 1.18 -1.14 2.43
C LEU A 53 -0.11 -0.85 1.63
N MET A 54 -0.13 -1.27 0.36
CA MET A 54 -1.23 -0.99 -0.58
C MET A 54 -2.34 -2.04 -0.62
N TYR A 55 -2.16 -3.19 0.03
CA TYR A 55 -3.17 -4.25 0.03
C TYR A 55 -4.55 -3.77 0.45
N ALA A 56 -4.62 -2.91 1.47
CA ALA A 56 -5.87 -2.36 1.98
C ALA A 56 -6.18 -0.94 1.43
N ALA A 57 -5.45 -0.46 0.41
CA ALA A 57 -5.57 0.92 -0.09
C ALA A 57 -7.01 1.39 -0.37
N PRO A 58 -7.87 0.60 -1.04
CA PRO A 58 -9.26 1.01 -1.30
C PRO A 58 -10.08 1.27 -0.03
N VAL A 59 -9.72 0.62 1.07
CA VAL A 59 -10.42 0.70 2.35
C VAL A 59 -10.03 1.97 3.11
N TRP A 60 -8.74 2.31 3.11
CA TRP A 60 -8.25 3.42 3.93
C TRP A 60 -8.02 4.74 3.18
N TRP A 61 -7.92 4.76 1.83
CA TRP A 61 -7.49 5.98 1.13
C TRP A 61 -8.37 7.21 1.42
N LYS A 62 -9.70 7.02 1.48
CA LYS A 62 -10.65 8.09 1.80
C LYS A 62 -10.40 8.64 3.21
N LYS A 63 -10.32 7.74 4.19
CA LYS A 63 -10.12 8.07 5.61
C LYS A 63 -8.75 8.67 5.93
N VAL A 64 -7.73 8.32 5.15
CA VAL A 64 -6.39 8.91 5.26
C VAL A 64 -6.36 10.32 4.65
N GLY A 65 -7.19 10.59 3.64
CA GLY A 65 -7.43 11.95 3.15
C GLY A 65 -8.01 12.86 4.23
N ASP A 66 -8.93 12.33 5.04
CA ASP A 66 -9.69 13.09 6.05
C ASP A 66 -8.87 13.46 7.31
N SER A 67 -7.68 12.88 7.52
CA SER A 67 -6.89 13.12 8.73
C SER A 67 -5.40 13.27 8.44
N ASN A 68 -4.85 14.44 8.80
CA ASN A 68 -3.41 14.75 8.70
C ASN A 68 -2.54 13.73 9.46
N LEU A 69 -3.01 13.25 10.63
CA LEU A 69 -2.29 12.26 11.44
C LEU A 69 -2.19 10.91 10.71
N ARG A 70 -3.29 10.44 10.12
CA ARG A 70 -3.32 9.17 9.39
C ARG A 70 -2.46 9.25 8.12
N ARG A 71 -2.49 10.39 7.42
CA ARG A 71 -1.62 10.66 6.28
C ARG A 71 -0.14 10.65 6.67
N GLY A 72 0.23 11.32 7.74
CA GLY A 72 1.61 11.34 8.24
C GLY A 72 2.14 9.95 8.60
N ARG A 73 1.30 9.06 9.14
CA ARG A 73 1.68 7.66 9.41
C ARG A 73 1.98 6.87 8.13
N MET A 74 1.20 7.09 7.08
CA MET A 74 1.42 6.44 5.79
C MET A 74 2.66 6.98 5.07
N GLU A 75 2.85 8.30 5.08
CA GLU A 75 4.06 8.93 4.56
C GLU A 75 5.30 8.47 5.32
N ALA A 76 5.21 8.31 6.65
CA ALA A 76 6.30 7.77 7.45
C ALA A 76 6.64 6.32 7.06
N ALA A 77 5.65 5.47 6.82
CA ALA A 77 5.87 4.11 6.35
C ALA A 77 6.51 4.09 4.95
N GLN A 78 5.97 4.87 4.01
CA GLN A 78 6.51 4.96 2.65
C GLN A 78 7.92 5.57 2.63
N ARG A 79 8.23 6.54 3.51
CA ARG A 79 9.57 7.13 3.64
C ARG A 79 10.63 6.10 4.01
N VAL A 80 10.29 5.06 4.77
CA VAL A 80 11.26 3.98 5.05
C VAL A 80 11.56 3.19 3.78
N ILE A 81 10.52 2.86 3.00
CA ILE A 81 10.65 2.16 1.71
C ILE A 81 11.48 2.98 0.73
N ALA A 82 11.12 4.26 0.56
CA ALA A 82 11.78 5.16 -0.39
C ALA A 82 13.24 5.42 -0.03
N ARG A 83 13.59 5.55 1.27
CA ARG A 83 14.99 5.68 1.68
C ARG A 83 15.81 4.43 1.39
N SER A 84 15.23 3.25 1.62
CA SER A 84 15.88 1.97 1.29
C SER A 84 16.11 1.83 -0.22
N ALA A 85 15.11 2.18 -1.04
CA ALA A 85 15.21 2.17 -2.49
C ALA A 85 16.29 3.15 -3.00
N ALA A 86 16.30 4.38 -2.48
CA ALA A 86 17.19 5.45 -2.92
C ALA A 86 18.60 5.40 -2.29
N ARG A 87 18.90 4.43 -1.42
CA ARG A 87 20.12 4.41 -0.57
C ARG A 87 20.29 5.71 0.23
N ALA A 88 19.17 6.37 0.56
CA ALA A 88 19.16 7.70 1.14
C ALA A 88 19.39 7.65 2.67
N TYR A 89 20.06 8.67 3.19
CA TYR A 89 20.26 8.82 4.64
C TYR A 89 18.95 9.05 5.40
N ARG A 90 18.98 8.77 6.71
CA ARG A 90 17.78 8.87 7.56
C ARG A 90 17.14 10.27 7.57
N THR A 91 17.93 11.32 7.33
CA THR A 91 17.53 12.74 7.34
C THR A 91 16.77 13.18 6.10
N VAL A 92 16.89 12.46 4.98
CA VAL A 92 16.26 12.84 3.71
C VAL A 92 14.74 12.88 3.86
N ALA A 93 14.14 14.01 3.48
CA ALA A 93 12.69 14.23 3.54
C ALA A 93 11.92 13.20 2.69
N HIS A 94 10.65 12.98 3.01
CA HIS A 94 9.82 11.99 2.31
C HIS A 94 9.80 12.23 0.79
N VAL A 95 9.47 13.46 0.38
CA VAL A 95 9.38 13.86 -1.03
C VAL A 95 10.70 13.64 -1.78
N GLY A 96 11.83 14.00 -1.15
CA GLY A 96 13.15 13.80 -1.75
C GLY A 96 13.49 12.32 -1.92
N ALA A 97 13.21 11.50 -0.91
CA ALA A 97 13.47 10.06 -0.98
C ALA A 97 12.60 9.38 -2.07
N THR A 98 11.33 9.75 -2.18
CA THR A 98 10.43 9.22 -3.20
C THR A 98 10.83 9.65 -4.62
N ALA A 99 11.28 10.91 -4.78
CA ALA A 99 11.73 11.42 -6.06
C ALA A 99 12.98 10.68 -6.56
N VAL A 100 13.99 10.51 -5.69
CA VAL A 100 15.22 9.78 -6.04
C VAL A 100 14.93 8.30 -6.30
N ALA A 101 14.00 7.71 -5.55
CA ALA A 101 13.61 6.31 -5.74
C ALA A 101 12.70 6.06 -6.97
N GLY A 102 12.20 7.11 -7.64
CA GLY A 102 11.19 6.98 -8.70
C GLY A 102 9.85 6.42 -8.20
N ILE A 103 9.54 6.58 -6.91
CA ILE A 103 8.32 6.06 -6.29
C ILE A 103 7.28 7.18 -6.19
N SER A 104 6.08 6.98 -6.73
CA SER A 104 5.00 7.94 -6.58
C SER A 104 4.55 8.08 -5.11
N PRO A 105 4.19 9.29 -4.65
CA PRO A 105 3.66 9.50 -3.30
C PRO A 105 2.49 8.58 -2.93
N VAL A 106 2.43 8.16 -1.66
CA VAL A 106 1.51 7.13 -1.15
C VAL A 106 0.05 7.44 -1.44
N HIS A 107 -0.33 8.72 -1.38
CA HIS A 107 -1.70 9.17 -1.61
C HIS A 107 -2.13 9.04 -3.08
N LEU A 108 -1.21 9.23 -4.04
CA LEU A 108 -1.48 9.05 -5.47
C LEU A 108 -1.66 7.57 -5.80
N ILE A 109 -0.77 6.73 -5.25
CA ILE A 109 -0.81 5.28 -5.45
C ILE A 109 -2.11 4.71 -4.84
N ALA A 110 -2.44 5.11 -3.61
CA ALA A 110 -3.67 4.67 -2.96
C ALA A 110 -4.93 5.08 -3.73
N ARG A 111 -4.96 6.31 -4.28
CA ARG A 111 -6.06 6.78 -5.14
C ARG A 111 -6.18 5.94 -6.41
N ALA A 112 -5.06 5.61 -7.06
CA ALA A 112 -5.05 4.76 -8.24
C ALA A 112 -5.57 3.35 -7.92
N HIS A 113 -5.10 2.73 -6.83
CA HIS A 113 -5.60 1.42 -6.38
C HIS A 113 -7.09 1.44 -6.05
N SER A 114 -7.61 2.49 -5.42
CA SER A 114 -9.05 2.60 -5.17
C SER A 114 -9.85 2.63 -6.46
N LYS A 115 -9.42 3.42 -7.46
CA LYS A 115 -10.12 3.49 -8.75
C LYS A 115 -10.19 2.13 -9.44
N VAL A 116 -9.08 1.38 -9.41
CA VAL A 116 -9.03 0.02 -9.97
C VAL A 116 -9.97 -0.90 -9.19
N TYR A 117 -9.94 -0.85 -7.85
CA TYR A 117 -10.83 -1.66 -7.01
C TYR A 117 -12.31 -1.36 -7.28
N ASP A 118 -12.69 -0.08 -7.33
CA ASP A 118 -14.06 0.36 -7.61
C ASP A 118 -14.53 -0.13 -8.99
N ARG A 119 -13.65 -0.08 -10.00
CA ARG A 119 -13.93 -0.59 -11.34
C ARG A 119 -14.11 -2.12 -11.37
N VAL A 120 -13.21 -2.87 -10.73
CA VAL A 120 -13.32 -4.33 -10.63
C VAL A 120 -14.57 -4.73 -9.86
N ARG A 121 -14.93 -3.96 -8.82
CA ARG A 121 -16.14 -4.16 -8.05
C ARG A 121 -17.39 -3.96 -8.90
N ALA A 122 -17.46 -2.89 -9.69
CA ALA A 122 -18.59 -2.64 -10.60
C ALA A 122 -18.77 -3.79 -11.60
N ILE A 123 -17.69 -4.26 -12.24
CA ILE A 123 -17.73 -5.40 -13.17
C ILE A 123 -18.24 -6.67 -12.48
N ARG A 124 -17.81 -6.93 -11.24
CA ARG A 124 -18.29 -8.09 -10.46
C ARG A 124 -19.76 -7.97 -10.08
N GLU A 125 -20.24 -6.77 -9.77
CA GLU A 125 -21.65 -6.51 -9.47
C GLU A 125 -22.52 -6.68 -10.73
N GLU A 126 -22.06 -6.20 -11.89
CA GLU A 126 -22.68 -6.45 -13.19
C GLU A 126 -22.72 -7.94 -13.55
N GLN A 127 -21.61 -8.66 -13.39
CA GLN A 127 -21.57 -10.11 -13.63
C GLN A 127 -22.51 -10.87 -12.70
N ARG A 128 -22.57 -10.50 -11.40
CA ARG A 128 -23.51 -11.07 -10.43
C ARG A 128 -24.97 -10.77 -10.73
N GLN A 129 -25.27 -9.72 -11.49
CA GLN A 129 -26.63 -9.43 -11.98
C GLN A 129 -26.95 -10.22 -13.26
N ILE A 130 -25.95 -10.63 -14.04
CA ILE A 130 -26.11 -11.46 -15.25
C ILE A 130 -26.24 -12.96 -14.90
N THR A 131 -25.53 -13.45 -13.87
CA THR A 131 -25.56 -14.87 -13.45
C THR A 131 -26.92 -15.42 -12.92
N PRO A 132 -27.86 -14.65 -12.32
CA PRO A 132 -29.13 -15.18 -11.85
C PRO A 132 -30.04 -15.62 -12.99
N ARG A 133 -30.03 -14.89 -14.12
CA ARG A 133 -30.84 -15.20 -15.31
C ARG A 133 -30.23 -16.31 -16.18
N ALA A 134 -28.90 -16.36 -16.31
CA ALA A 134 -28.21 -17.37 -17.11
C ALA A 134 -28.33 -18.78 -16.53
N ARG A 135 -28.48 -18.93 -15.20
CA ARG A 135 -28.71 -20.23 -14.55
C ARG A 135 -30.08 -20.83 -14.88
N THR A 136 -31.11 -20.00 -15.10
CA THR A 136 -32.46 -20.48 -15.46
C THR A 136 -32.55 -20.95 -16.92
N ALA A 137 -31.64 -20.47 -17.79
CA ALA A 137 -31.60 -20.83 -19.21
C ALA A 137 -30.82 -22.13 -19.52
N LEU A 138 -30.05 -22.65 -18.55
CA LEU A 138 -29.27 -23.88 -18.70
C LEU A 138 -29.98 -25.15 -18.16
N ILE A 139 -31.22 -25.02 -17.67
CA ILE A 139 -32.04 -26.12 -17.14
C ILE A 139 -33.22 -26.43 -18.09
N LYS A 140 -33.15 -26.00 -19.36
CA LYS A 140 -34.19 -26.30 -20.36
C LYS A 140 -33.63 -27.06 -21.54
#